data_AF-A0A7Y2G801-F1
#
_entry.id   AF-A0A7Y2G801-F1
#
_cell.length_a   1.000
_cell.length_b   1.000
_cell.length_c   1.000
_cell.angle_alpha   90.00
_cell.angle_beta   90.00
_cell.angle_gamma   90.00
#
_symmetry.space_group_name_H-M   'P 1'
#
loop_
_entity.id
_entity.type
_entity.pdbx_description
1 polymer ?
#
loop_
_entity_poly.entity_id
_entity_poly.type
_entity_poly.pdbx_seq_one_letter_code
_entity_poly.pdbx_strand_id
1 'polypeptide(L)'
;MKWSPVISARTEAILRCFLPEVRNVEVDGTLAPSLRLGRETLIHDQIRREFSASALDQVYLALRLAIVETLGSSGERLPVFLDDPLTRADDAGHDRALEFLVEDASARGQVVFLTAHEVRTKWFLHQHPQHRDGLTPITDTAPVSASTRPATTPAASPDVVTADQRVIAPPEPVAPPASEPESVSPVDYAPPPPLPPR
;
A
#
# COMPACT_ATOMS: atom_id res chain seq x y z
N MET A 1 -21.90 -6.74 3.75
CA MET A 1 -20.95 -7.88 3.82
C MET A 1 -20.40 -7.99 5.24
N LYS A 2 -20.13 -9.21 5.74
CA LYS A 2 -19.71 -9.47 7.13
C LYS A 2 -18.38 -8.79 7.54
N TRP A 3 -17.53 -8.41 6.57
CA TRP A 3 -16.19 -7.87 6.82
C TRP A 3 -16.11 -6.34 6.84
N SER A 4 -17.12 -5.65 6.32
CA SER A 4 -17.13 -4.17 6.22
C SER A 4 -16.85 -3.48 7.56
N PRO A 5 -17.46 -3.87 8.71
CA PRO A 5 -17.16 -3.23 9.99
C PRO A 5 -15.71 -3.45 10.46
N VAL A 6 -15.14 -4.64 10.23
CA VAL A 6 -13.78 -4.98 10.64
C VAL A 6 -12.77 -4.18 9.80
N ILE A 7 -12.97 -4.14 8.49
CA ILE A 7 -12.14 -3.36 7.56
C ILE A 7 -12.26 -1.87 7.87
N SER A 8 -13.47 -1.37 8.15
CA SER A 8 -13.71 0.04 8.52
C SER A 8 -12.92 0.43 9.77
N ALA A 9 -13.09 -0.33 10.85
CA ALA A 9 -12.41 -0.07 12.12
C ALA A 9 -10.89 -0.13 11.97
N ARG A 10 -10.39 -1.10 11.18
CA ARG A 10 -8.95 -1.22 10.95
C ARG A 10 -8.40 -0.12 10.05
N THR A 11 -9.11 0.23 8.99
CA THR A 11 -8.73 1.35 8.10
C THR A 11 -8.65 2.64 8.89
N GLU A 12 -9.62 2.92 9.78
CA GLU A 12 -9.56 4.08 10.67
C GLU A 12 -8.34 4.03 11.60
N ALA A 13 -8.08 2.88 12.23
CA ALA A 13 -6.94 2.74 13.14
C ALA A 13 -5.61 3.05 12.44
N ILE A 14 -5.42 2.54 11.22
CA ILE A 14 -4.22 2.81 10.41
C ILE A 14 -4.19 4.27 9.96
N LEU A 15 -5.31 4.80 9.46
CA LEU A 15 -5.39 6.19 8.99
C LEU A 15 -5.09 7.19 10.09
N ARG A 16 -5.43 6.90 11.35
CA ARG A 16 -5.10 7.78 12.47
C ARG A 16 -3.60 7.92 12.72
N CYS A 17 -2.80 6.97 12.27
CA CYS A 17 -1.34 7.09 12.30
C CYS A 17 -0.86 8.03 11.19
N PHE A 18 -1.45 7.98 10.00
CA PHE A 18 -1.01 8.79 8.85
C PHE A 18 -1.58 10.21 8.86
N LEU A 19 -2.89 10.31 9.09
CA LEU A 19 -3.75 11.49 9.04
C LEU A 19 -4.54 11.60 10.36
N PRO A 20 -3.94 12.17 11.42
CA PRO A 20 -4.53 12.24 12.75
C PRO A 20 -5.85 13.02 12.83
N GLU A 21 -6.27 13.73 11.79
CA GLU A 21 -7.54 14.45 11.67
C GLU A 21 -8.70 13.55 11.19
N VAL A 22 -8.41 12.46 10.49
CA VAL A 22 -9.43 11.58 9.91
C VAL A 22 -10.07 10.70 10.99
N ARG A 23 -11.41 10.66 11.03
CA ARG A 23 -12.20 9.87 11.99
C ARG A 23 -13.41 9.27 11.31
N ASN A 24 -13.94 8.19 11.88
CA ASN A 24 -15.16 7.52 11.44
C ASN A 24 -15.06 7.14 9.96
N VAL A 25 -14.15 6.22 9.68
CA VAL A 25 -13.99 5.67 8.34
C VAL A 25 -14.99 4.55 8.18
N GLU A 26 -15.79 4.60 7.12
CA GLU A 26 -16.65 3.49 6.74
C GLU A 26 -16.18 2.94 5.40
N VAL A 27 -16.25 1.63 5.25
CA VAL A 27 -15.91 0.93 4.02
C VAL A 27 -17.09 0.05 3.67
N ASP A 28 -17.68 0.28 2.50
CA ASP A 28 -18.88 -0.45 2.09
C ASP A 28 -18.58 -1.86 1.54
N GLY A 29 -19.60 -2.55 1.05
CA GLY A 29 -19.46 -3.89 0.47
C GLY A 29 -18.69 -3.94 -0.86
N THR A 30 -18.43 -2.80 -1.48
CA THR A 30 -17.62 -2.66 -2.69
C THR A 30 -16.19 -2.24 -2.39
N LEU A 31 -15.83 -2.14 -1.11
CA LEU A 31 -14.55 -1.63 -0.62
C LEU A 31 -14.33 -0.14 -0.96
N ALA A 32 -15.41 0.61 -1.19
CA ALA A 32 -15.32 2.05 -1.34
C ALA A 32 -15.26 2.70 0.06
N PRO A 33 -14.22 3.52 0.36
CA PRO A 33 -14.17 4.24 1.61
C PRO A 33 -15.06 5.48 1.58
N SER A 34 -15.66 5.79 2.72
CA SER A 34 -16.20 7.10 3.06
C SER A 34 -15.54 7.59 4.35
N LEU A 35 -15.29 8.89 4.42
CA LEU A 35 -14.57 9.53 5.52
C LEU A 35 -15.44 10.64 6.10
N ARG A 36 -15.51 10.74 7.44
CA ARG A 36 -16.18 11.87 8.08
C ARG A 36 -15.18 12.96 8.44
N LEU A 37 -15.27 14.11 7.78
CA LEU A 37 -14.49 15.30 8.09
C LEU A 37 -15.40 16.34 8.76
N GLY A 38 -15.25 16.51 10.08
CA GLY A 38 -16.14 17.35 10.87
C GLY A 38 -17.58 16.83 10.86
N ARG A 39 -18.50 17.56 10.21
CA ARG A 39 -19.92 17.18 10.07
C ARG A 39 -20.25 16.58 8.71
N GLU A 40 -19.31 16.57 7.78
CA GLU A 40 -19.53 16.11 6.41
C GLU A 40 -18.99 14.69 6.24
N THR A 41 -19.75 13.87 5.52
CA THR A 41 -19.28 12.56 5.06
C THR A 41 -18.88 12.69 3.60
N LEU A 42 -17.59 12.48 3.35
CA LEU A 42 -17.00 12.49 2.02
C LEU A 42 -17.01 11.07 1.47
N ILE A 43 -17.64 10.89 0.32
CA ILE A 43 -17.61 9.63 -0.45
C ILE A 43 -16.53 9.69 -1.53
N HIS A 44 -16.15 8.54 -2.08
CA HIS A 44 -15.11 8.33 -3.10
C HIS A 44 -14.66 9.57 -3.90
N ASP A 45 -15.52 10.16 -4.73
CA ASP A 45 -15.14 11.29 -5.60
C ASP A 45 -14.93 12.60 -4.83
N GLN A 46 -15.63 12.79 -3.71
CA GLN A 46 -15.41 13.92 -2.82
C GLN A 46 -14.07 13.76 -2.09
N ILE A 47 -13.72 12.56 -1.60
CA ILE A 47 -12.42 12.31 -0.99
C ILE A 47 -11.29 12.70 -1.96
N ARG A 48 -11.41 12.31 -3.24
CA ARG A 48 -10.43 12.65 -4.28
C ARG A 48 -10.28 14.16 -4.53
N ARG A 49 -11.35 14.93 -4.36
CA ARG A 49 -11.35 16.38 -4.58
C ARG A 49 -10.87 17.17 -3.36
N GLU A 50 -11.26 16.73 -2.16
CA GLU A 50 -10.97 17.44 -0.91
C GLU A 50 -9.57 17.12 -0.37
N PHE A 51 -9.04 15.93 -0.65
CA PHE A 51 -7.74 15.51 -0.12
C PHE A 51 -6.60 15.88 -1.08
N SER A 52 -5.46 16.27 -0.49
CA SER A 52 -4.22 16.32 -1.24
C SER A 52 -3.90 14.93 -1.80
N ALA A 53 -3.20 14.85 -2.93
CA ALA A 53 -2.91 13.55 -3.50
C ALA A 53 -1.97 12.69 -2.61
N SER A 54 -1.18 13.29 -1.70
CA SER A 54 -0.47 12.52 -0.66
C SER A 54 -1.42 11.88 0.34
N ALA A 55 -2.39 12.66 0.84
CA ALA A 55 -3.34 12.18 1.82
C ALA A 55 -4.27 11.12 1.20
N LEU A 56 -4.62 11.28 -0.08
CA LEU A 56 -5.36 10.27 -0.84
C LEU A 56 -4.59 8.95 -0.94
N ASP A 57 -3.28 8.98 -1.23
CA ASP A 57 -2.45 7.78 -1.26
C ASP A 57 -2.43 7.07 0.09
N GLN A 58 -2.34 7.82 1.19
CA GLN A 58 -2.40 7.29 2.55
C GLN A 58 -3.75 6.66 2.89
N VAL A 59 -4.87 7.26 2.46
CA VAL A 59 -6.22 6.67 2.61
C VAL A 59 -6.28 5.30 1.95
N TYR A 60 -5.86 5.21 0.68
CA TYR A 60 -5.90 3.93 -0.03
C TYR A 60 -4.83 2.94 0.45
N LEU A 61 -3.67 3.39 0.92
CA LEU A 61 -2.67 2.53 1.55
C LEU A 61 -3.24 1.89 2.83
N ALA A 62 -3.85 2.69 3.70
CA ALA A 62 -4.46 2.20 4.93
C ALA A 62 -5.59 1.20 4.65
N LEU A 63 -6.43 1.48 3.65
CA LEU A 63 -7.49 0.56 3.23
C LEU A 63 -6.92 -0.76 2.73
N ARG A 64 -5.89 -0.72 1.85
CA ARG A 64 -5.24 -1.94 1.35
C ARG A 64 -4.64 -2.77 2.47
N LEU A 65 -3.95 -2.14 3.41
CA LEU A 65 -3.38 -2.82 4.57
C LEU A 65 -4.47 -3.43 5.46
N ALA A 66 -5.54 -2.70 5.74
CA ALA A 66 -6.68 -3.19 6.51
C ALA A 66 -7.33 -4.42 5.83
N ILE A 67 -7.48 -4.41 4.51
CA ILE A 67 -8.00 -5.54 3.74
C ILE A 67 -7.06 -6.74 3.86
N VAL A 68 -5.77 -6.56 3.58
CA VAL A 68 -4.79 -7.66 3.62
C VAL A 68 -4.72 -8.30 5.00
N GLU A 69 -4.68 -7.49 6.06
CA GLU A 69 -4.69 -8.00 7.44
C GLU A 69 -6.00 -8.72 7.79
N THR A 70 -7.14 -8.22 7.31
CA THR A 70 -8.43 -8.86 7.55
C THR A 70 -8.51 -10.22 6.85
N LEU A 71 -8.03 -10.31 5.60
CA LEU A 71 -8.01 -11.55 4.83
C LEU A 71 -6.98 -12.56 5.39
N GLY A 72 -5.83 -12.09 5.86
CA GLY A 72 -4.81 -12.93 6.49
C GLY A 72 -5.14 -13.39 7.92
N SER A 73 -6.26 -12.95 8.50
CA SER A 73 -6.61 -13.29 9.88
C SER A 73 -7.08 -14.75 10.07
N SER A 74 -7.53 -15.41 8.98
CA SER A 74 -8.06 -16.78 9.01
C SER A 74 -7.10 -17.86 8.50
N GLY A 75 -5.84 -17.53 8.22
CA GLY A 75 -4.89 -18.45 7.60
C GLY A 75 -3.44 -17.98 7.67
N GLU A 76 -2.60 -18.51 6.78
CA GLU A 76 -1.20 -18.08 6.65
C GLU A 76 -1.14 -16.61 6.19
N ARG A 77 -0.30 -15.82 6.87
CA ARG A 77 -0.12 -14.40 6.56
C ARG A 77 0.96 -14.24 5.51
N LEU A 78 0.53 -13.92 4.29
CA LEU A 78 1.45 -13.63 3.18
C LEU A 78 2.22 -12.33 3.43
N PRO A 79 3.48 -12.24 2.96
CA PRO A 79 4.24 -10.99 2.98
C PRO A 79 3.54 -9.91 2.15
N VAL A 80 3.56 -8.67 2.65
CA VAL A 80 3.06 -7.49 1.93
C VAL A 80 4.24 -6.81 1.25
N PHE A 81 4.15 -6.65 -0.07
CA PHE A 81 5.09 -5.87 -0.86
C PHE A 81 4.52 -4.48 -1.09
N LEU A 82 5.29 -3.46 -0.76
CA LEU A 82 4.94 -2.07 -0.97
C LEU A 82 6.00 -1.42 -1.86
N ASP A 83 5.60 -1.04 -3.08
CA ASP A 83 6.47 -0.37 -4.04
C ASP A 83 6.28 1.14 -3.97
N ASP A 84 7.24 1.83 -3.35
CA ASP A 84 7.28 3.28 -3.21
C ASP A 84 5.98 3.94 -2.70
N PRO A 85 5.29 3.38 -1.68
CA PRO A 85 3.97 3.83 -1.24
C PRO A 85 3.99 5.23 -0.61
N LEU A 86 5.17 5.76 -0.28
CA LEU A 86 5.36 7.06 0.38
C LEU A 86 5.98 8.13 -0.54
N THR A 87 6.00 7.90 -1.86
CA THR A 87 6.59 8.83 -2.84
C THR A 87 6.06 10.25 -2.70
N ARG A 88 4.75 10.39 -2.47
CA ARG A 88 4.07 11.69 -2.39
C ARG A 88 3.96 12.23 -0.97
N ALA A 89 4.37 11.46 0.04
CA ALA A 89 4.31 11.87 1.43
C ALA A 89 5.26 13.03 1.71
N ASP A 90 4.79 14.02 2.46
CA ASP A 90 5.68 14.99 3.12
C ASP A 90 6.50 14.28 4.20
N ASP A 91 7.46 14.99 4.81
CA ASP A 91 8.41 14.35 5.75
C ASP A 91 7.70 13.85 7.01
N ALA A 92 6.75 14.61 7.55
CA ALA A 92 6.00 14.19 8.73
C ALA A 92 5.11 12.97 8.43
N GLY A 93 4.47 12.92 7.25
CA GLY A 93 3.67 11.79 6.81
C GLY A 93 4.52 10.57 6.49
N HIS A 94 5.73 10.76 5.97
CA HIS A 94 6.70 9.69 5.74
C HIS A 94 7.15 9.04 7.05
N ASP A 95 7.54 9.86 8.04
CA ASP A 95 8.01 9.37 9.34
C ASP A 95 6.91 8.60 10.07
N ARG A 96 5.68 9.15 10.13
CA ARG A 96 4.53 8.45 10.73
C ARG A 96 4.20 7.14 10.03
N ALA A 97 4.31 7.11 8.70
CA ALA A 97 4.04 5.91 7.95
C ALA A 97 5.11 4.84 8.15
N LEU A 98 6.40 5.22 8.17
CA LEU A 98 7.48 4.29 8.49
C LEU A 98 7.37 3.75 9.92
N GLU A 99 7.11 4.60 10.90
CA GLU A 99 6.87 4.20 12.29
C GLU A 99 5.75 3.15 12.36
N PHE A 100 4.60 3.44 11.74
CA PHE A 100 3.50 2.47 11.66
C PHE A 100 3.89 1.15 10.98
N LEU A 101 4.62 1.22 9.86
CA LEU A 101 5.04 0.02 9.12
C LEU A 101 5.97 -0.86 9.98
N VAL A 102 6.86 -0.23 10.76
CA VAL A 102 7.80 -0.92 11.64
C VAL A 102 7.11 -1.49 12.87
N GLU A 103 6.29 -0.69 13.56
CA GLU A 103 5.76 -1.07 14.86
C GLU A 103 4.52 -1.98 14.78
N ASP A 104 3.58 -1.67 13.89
CA ASP A 104 2.28 -2.33 13.87
C ASP A 104 2.12 -3.26 12.65
N ALA A 105 2.44 -2.79 11.44
CA ALA A 105 2.30 -3.62 10.24
C ALA A 105 3.25 -4.82 10.29
N SER A 106 4.53 -4.59 10.64
CA SER A 106 5.50 -5.67 10.78
C SER A 106 5.08 -6.67 11.86
N ALA A 107 4.51 -6.23 12.98
CA ALA A 107 4.03 -7.15 14.03
C ALA A 107 2.93 -8.10 13.51
N ARG A 108 2.20 -7.69 12.47
CA ARG A 108 1.10 -8.47 11.89
C ARG A 108 1.55 -9.35 10.74
N GLY A 109 2.58 -9.01 10.00
CA GLY A 109 3.08 -9.84 8.90
C GLY A 109 4.42 -9.34 8.41
N GLN A 110 5.06 -10.09 7.52
CA GLN A 110 6.26 -9.57 6.87
C GLN A 110 5.86 -8.42 5.93
N VAL A 111 6.58 -7.31 6.02
CA VAL A 111 6.44 -6.16 5.12
C VAL A 111 7.76 -5.99 4.37
N VAL A 112 7.69 -6.02 3.04
CA VAL A 112 8.79 -5.70 2.15
C VAL A 112 8.50 -4.34 1.54
N PHE A 113 9.26 -3.34 1.96
CA PHE A 113 9.11 -1.96 1.52
C PHE A 113 10.24 -1.62 0.55
N LEU A 114 9.87 -1.38 -0.70
CA LEU A 114 10.79 -0.92 -1.75
C LEU A 114 10.68 0.60 -1.81
N THR A 115 11.83 1.29 -1.85
CA THR A 115 11.82 2.72 -2.06
C THR A 115 13.01 3.26 -2.83
N ALA A 116 12.74 4.25 -3.68
CA ALA A 116 13.76 5.09 -4.30
C ALA A 116 14.29 6.20 -3.35
N HIS A 117 13.72 6.36 -2.15
CA HIS A 117 14.01 7.44 -1.23
C HIS A 117 14.94 7.06 -0.07
N GLU A 118 16.08 6.41 -0.36
CA GLU A 118 17.04 5.92 0.63
C GLU A 118 17.45 6.97 1.67
N VAL A 119 17.67 8.22 1.24
CA VAL A 119 18.09 9.32 2.13
C VAL A 119 17.03 9.61 3.20
N ARG A 120 15.73 9.57 2.84
CA ARG A 120 14.63 9.83 3.78
C ARG A 120 14.51 8.71 4.81
N THR A 121 14.65 7.46 4.37
CA THR A 121 14.65 6.30 5.27
C THR A 121 15.86 6.32 6.22
N LYS A 122 17.05 6.67 5.73
CA LYS A 122 18.24 6.83 6.58
C LYS A 122 18.07 7.98 7.59
N TRP A 123 17.45 9.08 7.18
CA TRP A 123 17.14 10.19 8.06
C TRP A 123 16.18 9.76 9.17
N PHE A 124 15.08 9.07 8.84
CA PHE A 124 14.16 8.50 9.82
C PHE A 124 14.89 7.61 10.85
N LEU A 125 15.75 6.69 10.40
CA LEU A 125 16.53 5.81 11.30
C LEU A 125 17.61 6.54 12.12
N HIS A 126 18.01 7.73 11.70
CA HIS A 126 18.89 8.59 12.48
C HIS A 126 18.12 9.27 13.62
N GLN A 127 16.92 9.78 13.33
CA GLN A 127 16.05 10.44 14.31
C GLN A 127 15.38 9.45 15.27
N HIS A 128 15.09 8.23 14.81
CA HIS A 128 14.40 7.19 15.57
C HIS A 128 15.24 5.91 15.67
N PRO A 129 16.36 5.93 16.44
CA PRO A 129 17.29 4.80 16.52
C PRO A 129 16.65 3.51 17.05
N GLN A 130 15.56 3.61 17.82
CA GLN A 130 14.81 2.46 18.32
C GLN A 130 14.19 1.58 17.22
N HIS A 131 14.01 2.10 16.00
CA HIS A 131 13.41 1.34 14.89
C HIS A 131 14.42 0.64 13.99
N ARG A 132 15.73 0.77 14.26
CA ARG A 132 16.79 0.18 13.42
C ARG A 132 16.69 -1.33 13.29
N ASP A 133 16.38 -2.02 14.37
CA ASP A 133 16.26 -3.49 14.36
C ASP A 133 15.00 -3.97 13.62
N GLY A 134 14.00 -3.09 13.46
CA GLY A 134 12.76 -3.37 12.74
C GLY A 134 12.82 -3.11 11.23
N LEU A 135 13.84 -2.40 10.74
CA LEU A 135 14.08 -2.10 9.34
C LEU A 135 15.41 -2.69 8.91
N THR A 136 15.38 -3.90 8.36
CA THR A 136 16.57 -4.54 7.78
C THR A 136 16.70 -4.15 6.30
N PRO A 137 17.73 -3.38 5.90
CA PRO A 137 17.95 -3.07 4.50
C PRO A 137 18.30 -4.34 3.73
N ILE A 138 17.52 -4.65 2.71
CA ILE A 138 17.86 -5.70 1.75
C ILE A 138 18.64 -5.01 0.64
N THR A 139 19.95 -4.93 0.81
CA THR A 139 20.87 -4.50 -0.25
C THR A 139 21.55 -5.74 -0.82
N ASP A 140 21.83 -5.70 -2.12
CA ASP A 140 22.45 -6.79 -2.86
C ASP A 140 23.87 -7.04 -2.28
N THR A 141 24.01 -7.99 -1.34
CA THR A 141 25.22 -8.77 -0.98
C THR A 141 25.17 -9.54 0.35
N ALA A 142 24.13 -9.45 1.20
CA ALA A 142 24.05 -10.26 2.43
C ALA A 142 22.78 -11.11 2.49
N PRO A 143 22.86 -12.39 2.94
CA PRO A 143 21.68 -13.22 3.10
C PRO A 143 20.72 -12.57 4.10
N VAL A 144 19.46 -12.42 3.70
CA VAL A 144 18.36 -11.99 4.57
C VAL A 144 18.32 -12.95 5.77
N SER A 145 18.73 -12.48 6.94
CA SER A 145 18.45 -13.20 8.18
C SER A 145 16.95 -13.09 8.40
N ALA A 146 16.23 -14.17 8.09
CA ALA A 146 14.83 -14.30 8.45
C ALA A 146 14.72 -14.05 9.96
N SER A 147 14.06 -12.97 10.35
CA SER A 147 13.65 -12.78 11.73
C SER A 147 12.69 -13.93 12.08
N THR A 148 13.23 -14.96 12.72
CA THR A 148 12.48 -16.13 13.16
C THR A 148 11.58 -15.72 14.32
N ARG A 149 10.35 -15.31 14.00
CA ARG A 149 9.29 -15.46 14.99
C ARG A 149 9.11 -16.96 15.25
N PRO A 150 8.89 -17.38 16.51
CA PRO A 150 8.50 -18.75 16.78
C PRO A 150 7.22 -19.03 15.99
N ALA A 151 7.28 -20.03 15.12
CA ALA A 151 6.11 -20.55 14.43
C ALA A 151 5.08 -20.93 15.49
N THR A 152 3.94 -20.25 15.52
CA THR A 152 2.75 -20.83 16.12
C THR A 152 2.45 -22.10 15.32
N THR A 153 2.56 -23.24 16.00
CA THR A 153 2.30 -24.58 15.48
C THR A 153 1.07 -24.56 14.56
N PRO A 154 1.17 -24.99 13.30
CA PRO A 154 0.00 -25.19 12.46
C PRO A 154 -0.85 -26.28 13.12
N ALA A 155 -2.07 -25.93 13.51
CA ALA A 155 -3.09 -26.93 13.76
C ALA A 155 -3.21 -27.80 12.50
N ALA A 156 -3.27 -29.11 12.71
CA ALA A 156 -3.26 -30.14 11.68
C ALA A 156 -4.04 -29.74 10.41
N SER A 157 -3.38 -29.88 9.26
CA SER A 157 -3.95 -29.72 7.92
C SER A 157 -5.22 -30.55 7.77
N PRO A 158 -6.35 -29.99 7.34
CA PRO A 158 -7.31 -30.76 6.60
C PRO A 158 -6.78 -30.97 5.18
N ASP A 159 -7.02 -32.17 4.67
CA ASP A 159 -6.57 -32.74 3.41
C ASP A 159 -6.44 -31.73 2.25
N VAL A 160 -5.28 -31.79 1.59
CA VAL A 160 -5.05 -31.19 0.27
C VAL A 160 -6.05 -31.82 -0.70
N VAL A 161 -7.12 -31.09 -1.00
CA VAL A 161 -7.91 -31.33 -2.20
C VAL A 161 -7.04 -30.91 -3.38
N THR A 162 -6.53 -31.89 -4.13
CA THR A 162 -5.81 -31.68 -5.39
C THR A 162 -6.72 -30.90 -6.33
N ALA A 163 -6.46 -29.59 -6.47
CA ALA A 163 -7.10 -28.78 -7.48
C ALA A 163 -6.60 -29.27 -8.86
N ASP A 164 -7.55 -29.77 -9.65
CA ASP A 164 -7.37 -30.17 -11.03
C ASP A 164 -6.73 -29.01 -11.83
N GLN A 165 -5.46 -29.18 -12.22
CA GLN A 165 -4.76 -28.23 -13.06
C GLN A 165 -5.36 -28.28 -14.47
N ARG A 166 -6.45 -27.56 -14.69
CA ARG A 166 -6.81 -27.15 -16.04
C ARG A 166 -5.77 -26.14 -16.51
N VAL A 167 -4.83 -26.62 -17.31
CA VAL A 167 -3.96 -25.82 -18.16
C VAL A 167 -4.84 -24.83 -18.92
N ILE A 168 -4.78 -23.55 -18.56
CA ILE A 168 -5.37 -22.48 -19.35
C ILE A 168 -4.49 -22.39 -20.60
N ALA A 169 -5.03 -22.82 -21.74
CA ALA A 169 -4.37 -22.65 -23.02
C ALA A 169 -4.09 -21.14 -23.25
N PRO A 170 -2.97 -20.79 -23.90
CA PRO A 170 -2.72 -19.41 -24.29
C PRO A 170 -3.91 -18.88 -25.10
N PRO A 171 -4.34 -17.62 -24.92
CA PRO A 171 -5.38 -17.06 -25.76
C PRO A 171 -4.95 -17.10 -27.24
N GLU A 172 -5.84 -17.55 -28.12
CA GLU A 172 -5.62 -17.47 -29.56
C GLU A 172 -5.38 -16.00 -29.97
N PRO A 173 -4.46 -15.76 -30.93
CA PRO A 173 -4.15 -14.41 -31.37
C PRO A 173 -5.40 -13.76 -31.97
N VAL A 174 -5.91 -12.72 -31.31
CA VAL A 174 -6.98 -11.87 -31.83
C VAL A 174 -6.43 -11.14 -33.06
N ALA A 175 -7.04 -11.39 -34.22
CA ALA A 175 -6.73 -10.64 -35.43
C ALA A 175 -6.98 -9.14 -35.19
N PRO A 176 -6.07 -8.24 -35.60
CA PRO A 176 -6.26 -6.81 -35.39
C PRO A 176 -7.50 -6.32 -36.15
N PRO A 177 -8.28 -5.37 -35.59
CA PRO A 177 -9.38 -4.77 -36.33
C PRO A 177 -8.83 -4.06 -37.57
N ALA A 178 -9.47 -4.29 -38.72
CA ALA A 178 -9.21 -3.55 -39.94
C ALA A 178 -9.68 -2.11 -39.75
N SER A 179 -8.77 -1.25 -39.33
CA SER A 179 -8.96 0.20 -39.30
C SER A 179 -7.59 0.82 -39.59
N GLU A 180 -7.50 1.50 -40.73
CA GLU A 180 -6.31 2.24 -41.15
C GLU A 180 -5.92 3.24 -40.04
N PRO A 181 -4.62 3.39 -39.74
CA PRO A 181 -4.19 4.37 -38.76
C PRO A 181 -4.43 5.78 -39.32
N GLU A 182 -5.28 6.57 -38.65
CA GLU A 182 -5.32 8.01 -38.87
C GLU A 182 -3.93 8.59 -38.60
N SER A 183 -3.38 9.33 -39.57
CA SER A 183 -2.07 9.97 -39.44
C SER A 183 -2.11 11.06 -38.38
N VAL A 184 -1.58 10.77 -37.20
CA VAL A 184 -1.33 11.79 -36.17
C VAL A 184 -0.08 12.56 -36.59
N SER A 185 -0.24 13.86 -36.90
CA SER A 185 0.89 14.74 -37.17
C SER A 185 1.73 14.96 -35.90
N PRO A 186 3.06 15.14 -35.99
CA PRO A 186 3.90 15.37 -34.83
C PRO A 186 3.47 16.65 -34.12
N VAL A 187 3.22 16.56 -32.82
CA VAL A 187 3.07 17.74 -31.95
C VAL A 187 4.47 18.30 -31.72
N ASP A 188 4.74 19.51 -32.21
CA ASP A 188 6.00 20.23 -31.96
C ASP A 188 6.18 20.47 -30.45
N TYR A 189 7.02 19.67 -29.82
CA TYR A 189 7.43 19.85 -28.43
C TYR A 189 8.49 20.96 -28.37
N ALA A 190 8.09 22.15 -27.91
CA ALA A 190 9.03 23.20 -27.54
C ALA A 190 9.63 22.91 -26.15
N PRO A 191 10.97 22.88 -25.98
CA PRO A 191 11.58 22.66 -24.68
C PRO A 191 11.29 23.83 -23.72
N PRO A 192 11.18 23.57 -22.39
CA PRO A 192 10.91 24.61 -21.40
C PRO A 192 12.06 25.63 -21.32
N PRO A 193 11.76 26.91 -21.01
CA PRO A 193 12.77 27.95 -20.91
C PRO A 193 13.73 27.68 -19.73
N PRO A 194 15.01 28.10 -19.86
CA PRO A 194 16.00 27.91 -18.79
C PRO A 194 15.63 28.70 -17.53
N LEU A 195 15.92 28.11 -16.38
CA LEU A 195 15.70 28.72 -15.07
C LEU A 195 16.54 29.99 -14.90
N PRO A 196 16.03 31.02 -14.20
CA PRO A 196 16.77 32.25 -13.96
C PRO A 196 18.00 32.00 -13.06
N PRO A 197 19.09 32.77 -13.24
CA PRO A 197 20.29 32.64 -12.41
C PRO A 197 20.00 33.04 -10.96
N ARG A 198 20.69 32.38 -10.02
CA ARG A 198 20.65 32.65 -8.58
C ARG A 198 21.38 33.93 -8.22
#